data_AF-A0A9D2K0U9-F1
#
_entry.id   AF-A0A9D2K0U9-F1
#
_cell.length_a   1.000
_cell.length_b   1.000
_cell.length_c   1.000
_cell.angle_alpha   90.00
_cell.angle_beta   90.00
_cell.angle_gamma   90.00
#
_symmetry.space_group_name_H-M   'P 1'
#
loop_
_entity.id
_entity.type
_entity.pdbx_description
1 polymer ?
#
loop_
_entity_poly.entity_id
_entity_poly.type
_entity_poly.pdbx_seq_one_letter_code
_entity_poly.pdbx_strand_id
1 'polypeptide(L)'
;MDELKTEIREEKDWNQSCLYIEVPVPYEEDYEIRMIRNNDIPGLLKVTGIGSEGKSRYAYHTGGYISLAKKFEKETVDRDMIMEFTCQFIETVNAVRDYILDPDGILLAPEYIYVKEGRYKFCYLPMSYRCLKNSFHEMTEFFVKKLDYRDTEGIFLAYILHRSTLQEEYDLRAILDEYISEEKKRREEQKQKEDISDGTIFTVEDEGEEAVEKIYTVRPDDPSAMEEKKRYGPIRKMIGKIRTGRWGNWQDLITEIDGQDIDGHL
;
A
#
# COMPACT_ATOMS: atom_id res chain seq x y z
N MET A 1 -7.09 26.51 2.87
CA MET A 1 -7.61 26.13 1.54
C MET A 1 -8.82 25.29 1.81
N ASP A 2 -10.00 25.79 1.45
CA ASP A 2 -11.26 25.10 1.70
C ASP A 2 -11.25 23.74 0.99
N GLU A 3 -11.48 22.68 1.74
CA GLU A 3 -11.90 21.40 1.18
C GLU A 3 -13.13 21.68 0.31
N LEU A 4 -13.00 21.44 -1.00
CA LEU A 4 -14.15 21.48 -1.92
C LEU A 4 -15.23 20.60 -1.30
N LYS A 5 -16.35 21.20 -0.86
CA LYS A 5 -17.50 20.47 -0.33
C LYS A 5 -18.11 19.67 -1.47
N THR A 6 -17.62 18.46 -1.67
CA THR A 6 -18.13 17.50 -2.63
C THR A 6 -19.33 16.80 -2.02
N GLU A 7 -20.52 16.99 -2.59
CA GLU A 7 -21.67 16.16 -2.25
C GLU A 7 -21.56 14.85 -3.04
N ILE A 8 -21.49 13.73 -2.32
CA ILE A 8 -21.49 12.39 -2.88
C ILE A 8 -22.92 11.87 -2.86
N ARG A 9 -23.44 11.44 -4.03
CA ARG A 9 -24.72 10.74 -4.11
C ARG A 9 -24.53 9.45 -4.90
N GLU A 10 -24.83 8.32 -4.28
CA GLU A 10 -24.98 7.06 -5.00
C GLU A 10 -26.45 6.90 -5.39
N GLU A 11 -26.72 6.81 -6.69
CA GLU A 11 -28.05 6.47 -7.18
C GLU A 11 -28.01 5.11 -7.87
N LYS A 12 -29.00 4.28 -7.54
CA LYS A 12 -29.19 2.97 -8.16
C LYS A 12 -30.46 3.02 -8.99
N ASP A 13 -30.31 3.28 -10.27
CA ASP A 13 -31.40 3.01 -11.20
C ASP A 13 -31.46 1.52 -11.52
N TRP A 14 -32.63 1.07 -11.99
CA TRP A 14 -32.93 -0.33 -12.29
C TRP A 14 -31.91 -1.00 -13.24
N ASN A 15 -31.15 -0.24 -14.03
CA ASN A 15 -30.16 -0.76 -14.98
C ASN A 15 -28.70 -0.34 -14.71
N GLN A 16 -28.42 0.69 -13.91
CA GLN A 16 -27.05 1.21 -13.73
C GLN A 16 -26.88 1.83 -12.34
N SER A 17 -25.81 1.41 -11.63
CA SER A 17 -25.37 2.08 -10.40
C SER A 17 -24.39 3.19 -10.78
N CYS A 18 -24.70 4.43 -10.42
CA CYS A 18 -23.87 5.59 -10.73
C CYS A 18 -23.46 6.31 -9.45
N LEU A 19 -22.21 6.74 -9.42
CA LEU A 19 -21.69 7.66 -8.40
C LEU A 19 -21.75 9.07 -8.97
N TYR A 20 -22.37 9.99 -8.24
CA TYR A 20 -22.37 11.41 -8.57
C TYR A 20 -21.49 12.19 -7.60
N ILE A 21 -20.60 12.99 -8.17
CA ILE A 21 -19.79 13.96 -7.43
C ILE A 21 -20.20 15.35 -7.91
N GLU A 22 -20.71 16.17 -7.00
CA GLU A 22 -21.02 17.58 -7.27
C GLU A 22 -19.92 18.49 -6.74
N VAL A 23 -19.46 19.41 -7.59
CA VAL A 23 -18.44 20.40 -7.26
C VAL A 23 -19.05 21.80 -7.40
N PRO A 24 -18.91 22.68 -6.39
CA PRO A 24 -19.50 24.02 -6.38
C PRO A 24 -18.71 25.02 -7.26
N VAL A 25 -18.29 24.58 -8.45
CA VAL A 25 -17.56 25.34 -9.44
C VAL A 25 -18.28 25.20 -10.78
N PRO A 26 -18.43 26.28 -11.59
CA PRO A 26 -19.02 26.19 -12.92
C PRO A 26 -18.29 25.16 -13.78
N TYR A 27 -19.06 24.37 -14.52
CA TYR A 27 -18.50 23.38 -15.42
C TYR A 27 -17.86 24.04 -16.63
N GLU A 28 -16.60 23.73 -16.86
CA GLU A 28 -15.87 24.09 -18.07
C GLU A 28 -15.52 22.83 -18.83
N GLU A 29 -15.79 22.80 -20.14
CA GLU A 29 -15.44 21.68 -21.00
C GLU A 29 -13.98 21.80 -21.46
N ASP A 30 -13.09 21.70 -20.48
CA ASP A 30 -11.64 21.76 -20.63
C ASP A 30 -11.06 20.54 -21.36
N TYR A 31 -9.75 20.56 -21.56
CA TYR A 31 -9.08 19.48 -22.29
C TYR A 31 -9.15 18.14 -21.53
N GLU A 32 -9.10 18.15 -20.19
CA GLU A 32 -9.11 16.94 -19.37
C GLU A 32 -10.42 16.20 -19.51
N ILE A 33 -11.53 16.93 -19.41
CA ILE A 33 -12.87 16.38 -19.60
C ILE A 33 -13.05 15.80 -20.99
N ARG A 34 -12.57 16.49 -22.03
CA ARG A 34 -12.63 15.98 -23.41
C ARG A 34 -11.80 14.72 -23.58
N MET A 35 -10.61 14.66 -22.98
CA MET A 35 -9.75 13.48 -23.03
C MET A 35 -10.41 12.29 -22.35
N ILE A 36 -10.95 12.45 -21.15
CA ILE A 36 -11.53 11.33 -20.40
C ILE A 36 -12.86 10.88 -21.02
N ARG A 37 -13.66 11.82 -21.57
CA ARG A 37 -14.93 11.46 -22.23
C ARG A 37 -14.70 10.66 -23.52
N ASN A 38 -13.73 11.08 -24.33
CA ASN A 38 -13.52 10.52 -25.67
C ASN A 38 -12.61 9.29 -25.69
N ASN A 39 -11.86 9.03 -24.61
CA ASN A 39 -10.98 7.87 -24.49
C ASN A 39 -11.48 6.90 -23.42
N ASP A 40 -11.05 5.64 -23.51
CA ASP A 40 -11.24 4.63 -22.47
C ASP A 40 -9.90 4.37 -21.80
N ILE A 41 -9.63 5.11 -20.73
CA ILE A 41 -8.34 5.07 -20.04
C ILE A 41 -8.30 3.83 -19.13
N PRO A 42 -7.28 2.96 -19.27
CA PRO A 42 -7.09 1.82 -18.37
C PRO A 42 -7.06 2.26 -16.90
N GLY A 43 -7.68 1.47 -16.03
CA GLY A 43 -7.78 1.80 -14.61
C GLY A 43 -8.81 2.88 -14.24
N LEU A 44 -9.32 3.70 -15.15
CA LEU A 44 -10.35 4.70 -14.80
C LEU A 44 -11.79 4.19 -15.01
N LEU A 45 -12.72 4.70 -14.21
CA LEU A 45 -14.16 4.60 -14.45
C LEU A 45 -14.61 5.56 -15.55
N LYS A 46 -15.61 5.16 -16.33
CA LYS A 46 -16.19 6.05 -17.36
C LYS A 46 -16.98 7.16 -16.68
N VAL A 47 -16.58 8.41 -16.95
CA VAL A 47 -17.19 9.61 -16.38
C VAL A 47 -17.90 10.43 -17.46
N THR A 48 -19.02 11.03 -17.06
CA THR A 48 -19.71 12.06 -17.82
C THR A 48 -19.88 13.29 -16.94
N GLY A 49 -19.35 14.43 -17.38
CA GLY A 49 -19.51 15.72 -16.72
C GLY A 49 -20.62 16.56 -17.35
N ILE A 50 -21.41 17.23 -16.52
CA ILE A 50 -22.39 18.24 -16.94
C ILE A 50 -22.34 19.46 -16.02
N GLY A 51 -22.62 20.64 -16.58
CA GLY A 51 -22.85 21.87 -15.82
C GLY A 51 -24.34 22.09 -15.56
N SER A 52 -24.71 22.43 -14.33
CA SER A 52 -26.07 22.88 -14.00
C SER A 52 -26.04 23.85 -12.81
N GLU A 53 -26.82 24.93 -12.88
CA GLU A 53 -26.97 25.92 -11.79
C GLU A 53 -25.65 26.49 -11.24
N GLY A 54 -24.64 26.67 -12.11
CA GLY A 54 -23.32 27.17 -11.71
C GLY A 54 -22.45 26.15 -10.96
N LYS A 55 -22.87 24.88 -10.93
CA LYS A 55 -22.13 23.74 -10.37
C LYS A 55 -21.74 22.75 -11.47
N SER A 56 -20.73 21.95 -11.19
CA SER A 56 -20.30 20.82 -12.01
C SER A 56 -20.78 19.53 -11.37
N ARG A 57 -21.37 18.64 -12.16
CA ARG A 57 -21.74 17.29 -11.73
C ARG A 57 -21.03 16.26 -12.59
N TYR A 58 -20.31 15.35 -11.94
CA TYR A 58 -19.61 14.24 -12.57
C TYR A 58 -20.28 12.93 -12.20
N ALA A 59 -20.73 12.18 -13.21
CA ALA A 59 -21.37 10.89 -13.04
C ALA A 59 -20.43 9.77 -13.48
N TYR A 60 -20.12 8.84 -12.59
CA TYR A 60 -19.25 7.68 -12.83
C TYR A 60 -20.09 6.41 -12.93
N HIS A 61 -19.95 5.71 -14.05
CA HIS A 61 -20.69 4.47 -14.30
C HIS A 61 -19.97 3.30 -13.64
N THR A 62 -20.53 2.79 -12.54
CA THR A 62 -19.86 1.76 -11.73
C THR A 62 -20.00 0.35 -12.31
N GLY A 63 -20.93 0.09 -13.23
CA GLY A 63 -20.94 -1.13 -14.05
C GLY A 63 -20.94 -2.47 -13.29
N GLY A 64 -21.51 -2.50 -12.08
CA GLY A 64 -21.52 -3.69 -11.22
C GLY A 64 -20.23 -3.91 -10.41
N TYR A 65 -19.33 -2.93 -10.39
CA TYR A 65 -18.26 -2.87 -9.40
C TYR A 65 -18.83 -2.41 -8.05
N ILE A 66 -18.15 -2.79 -6.96
CA ILE A 66 -18.46 -2.33 -5.61
C ILE A 66 -17.37 -1.39 -5.11
N SER A 67 -17.72 -0.37 -4.33
CA SER A 67 -16.71 0.52 -3.75
C SER A 67 -15.84 -0.22 -2.73
N LEU A 68 -14.58 0.20 -2.61
CA LEU A 68 -13.61 -0.37 -1.69
C LEU A 68 -14.08 -0.21 -0.25
N ALA A 69 -14.65 0.94 0.08
CA ALA A 69 -15.29 1.22 1.37
C ALA A 69 -16.30 0.11 1.73
N LYS A 70 -17.19 -0.24 0.79
CA LYS A 70 -18.26 -1.21 0.98
C LYS A 70 -17.74 -2.65 1.04
N LYS A 71 -16.73 -2.99 0.23
CA LYS A 71 -16.09 -4.31 0.25
C LYS A 71 -15.47 -4.60 1.63
N PHE A 72 -14.68 -3.65 2.15
CA PHE A 72 -13.98 -3.79 3.44
C PHE A 72 -14.77 -3.26 4.65
N GLU A 73 -16.10 -3.13 4.53
CA GLU A 73 -16.96 -2.98 5.71
C GLU A 73 -16.85 -4.19 6.64
N LYS A 74 -16.77 -5.39 6.04
CA LYS A 74 -16.75 -6.69 6.75
C LYS A 74 -15.53 -7.56 6.42
N GLU A 75 -14.90 -7.32 5.28
CA GLU A 75 -13.69 -8.03 4.86
C GLU A 75 -12.43 -7.39 5.45
N THR A 76 -11.37 -8.18 5.55
CA THR A 76 -10.03 -7.73 5.93
C THR A 76 -9.13 -7.64 4.70
N VAL A 77 -8.13 -6.77 4.79
CA VAL A 77 -7.10 -6.58 3.77
C VAL A 77 -5.94 -7.55 4.02
N ASP A 78 -5.51 -8.26 2.99
CA ASP A 78 -4.34 -9.15 3.04
C ASP A 78 -3.22 -8.64 2.12
N ARG A 79 -2.08 -9.32 2.15
CA ARG A 79 -0.89 -9.02 1.34
C ARG A 79 -1.19 -9.00 -0.14
N ASP A 80 -1.89 -10.02 -0.64
CA ASP A 80 -2.16 -10.19 -2.06
C ASP A 80 -3.03 -9.06 -2.60
N MET A 81 -4.04 -8.65 -1.83
CA MET A 81 -4.87 -7.49 -2.13
C MET A 81 -4.05 -6.20 -2.20
N ILE A 82 -3.22 -5.90 -1.18
CA ILE A 82 -2.41 -4.67 -1.15
C ILE A 82 -1.46 -4.63 -2.35
N MET A 83 -0.85 -5.77 -2.67
CA MET A 83 0.06 -5.92 -3.79
C MET A 83 -0.67 -5.66 -5.12
N GLU A 84 -1.78 -6.35 -5.35
CA GLU A 84 -2.57 -6.21 -6.58
C GLU A 84 -3.10 -4.77 -6.75
N PHE A 85 -3.61 -4.18 -5.67
CA PHE A 85 -4.06 -2.80 -5.64
C PHE A 85 -2.92 -1.85 -6.05
N THR A 86 -1.76 -1.96 -5.40
CA THR A 86 -0.65 -1.02 -5.60
C THR A 86 -0.09 -1.13 -7.01
N CYS A 87 0.03 -2.35 -7.55
CA CYS A 87 0.43 -2.57 -8.94
C CYS A 87 -0.55 -1.93 -9.94
N GLN A 88 -1.86 -2.19 -9.80
CA GLN A 88 -2.87 -1.61 -10.70
C GLN A 88 -2.99 -0.09 -10.55
N PHE A 89 -2.77 0.44 -9.34
CA PHE A 89 -2.71 1.87 -9.11
C PHE A 89 -1.53 2.50 -9.87
N ILE A 90 -0.33 1.93 -9.75
CA ILE A 90 0.84 2.38 -10.51
C ILE A 90 0.55 2.36 -12.01
N GLU A 91 -0.02 1.27 -12.54
CA GLU A 91 -0.40 1.16 -13.95
C GLU A 91 -1.38 2.27 -14.37
N THR A 92 -2.40 2.52 -13.55
CA THR A 92 -3.39 3.59 -13.77
C THR A 92 -2.72 4.96 -13.82
N VAL A 93 -1.79 5.25 -12.91
CA VAL A 93 -1.04 6.52 -12.90
C VAL A 93 -0.26 6.72 -14.20
N ASN A 94 0.40 5.67 -14.74
CA ASN A 94 1.10 5.82 -16.03
C ASN A 94 0.11 6.00 -17.18
N ALA A 95 -1.00 5.24 -17.18
CA ALA A 95 -2.02 5.38 -18.20
C ALA A 95 -2.55 6.82 -18.23
N VAL A 96 -2.87 7.41 -17.08
CA VAL A 96 -3.30 8.82 -16.97
C VAL A 96 -2.26 9.77 -17.56
N ARG A 97 -0.96 9.57 -17.24
CA ARG A 97 0.14 10.36 -17.81
C ARG A 97 0.26 10.21 -19.33
N ASP A 98 0.03 9.02 -19.88
CA ASP A 98 0.10 8.77 -21.34
C ASP A 98 -0.97 9.57 -22.11
N TYR A 99 -2.10 9.90 -21.46
CA TYR A 99 -3.15 10.77 -22.00
C TYR A 99 -2.93 12.27 -21.69
N ILE A 100 -1.77 12.65 -21.13
CA ILE A 100 -1.42 14.03 -20.76
C ILE A 100 -2.41 14.59 -19.71
N LEU A 101 -2.96 13.73 -18.87
CA LEU A 101 -3.80 14.12 -17.74
C LEU A 101 -2.95 14.24 -16.48
N ASP A 102 -3.38 15.09 -15.54
CA ASP A 102 -2.72 15.25 -14.25
C ASP A 102 -3.07 14.07 -13.32
N PRO A 103 -2.09 13.28 -12.84
CA PRO A 103 -2.33 12.21 -11.88
C PRO A 103 -2.99 12.66 -10.57
N ASP A 104 -2.84 13.93 -10.17
CA ASP A 104 -3.49 14.50 -8.98
C ASP A 104 -5.02 14.57 -9.12
N GLY A 105 -5.54 14.40 -10.35
CA GLY A 105 -6.96 14.21 -10.64
C GLY A 105 -7.52 12.85 -10.17
N ILE A 106 -6.69 11.86 -9.85
CA ILE A 106 -7.15 10.55 -9.41
C ILE A 106 -7.63 10.64 -7.94
N LEU A 107 -8.88 10.24 -7.70
CA LEU A 107 -9.46 10.22 -6.36
C LEU A 107 -9.04 8.95 -5.61
N LEU A 108 -8.10 9.09 -4.67
CA LEU A 108 -7.64 8.01 -3.79
C LEU A 108 -8.32 8.06 -2.42
N ALA A 109 -9.57 7.61 -2.36
CA ALA A 109 -10.23 7.25 -1.12
C ALA A 109 -11.08 5.99 -1.32
N PRO A 110 -11.34 5.18 -0.28
CA PRO A 110 -12.08 3.93 -0.41
C PRO A 110 -13.48 4.08 -1.05
N GLU A 111 -14.10 5.25 -0.92
CA GLU A 111 -15.40 5.60 -1.49
C GLU A 111 -15.36 5.80 -3.00
N TYR A 112 -14.21 6.20 -3.55
CA TYR A 112 -14.02 6.55 -4.97
C TYR A 112 -13.33 5.46 -5.78
N ILE A 113 -12.97 4.36 -5.15
CA ILE A 113 -12.29 3.23 -5.76
C ILE A 113 -13.26 2.07 -5.83
N TYR A 114 -13.36 1.46 -6.99
CA TYR A 114 -14.29 0.40 -7.30
C TYR A 114 -13.54 -0.87 -7.68
N VAL A 115 -13.99 -2.01 -7.18
CA VAL A 115 -13.34 -3.30 -7.41
C VAL A 115 -14.35 -4.35 -7.88
N LYS A 116 -13.90 -5.19 -8.82
CA LYS A 116 -14.64 -6.35 -9.30
C LYS A 116 -13.65 -7.41 -9.77
N GLU A 117 -13.73 -8.62 -9.20
CA GLU A 117 -12.88 -9.75 -9.60
C GLU A 117 -11.37 -9.40 -9.63
N GLY A 118 -10.87 -8.72 -8.60
CA GLY A 118 -9.46 -8.27 -8.50
C GLY A 118 -9.11 -7.02 -9.30
N ARG A 119 -9.98 -6.57 -10.22
CA ARG A 119 -9.72 -5.37 -11.04
C ARG A 119 -10.19 -4.11 -10.33
N TYR A 120 -9.28 -3.17 -10.13
CA TYR A 120 -9.54 -1.86 -9.55
C TYR A 120 -9.83 -0.82 -10.63
N LYS A 121 -10.78 0.05 -10.32
CA LYS A 121 -11.19 1.19 -11.14
C LYS A 121 -11.27 2.43 -10.28
N PHE A 122 -10.64 3.50 -10.72
CA PHE A 122 -10.50 4.75 -9.98
C PHE A 122 -11.38 5.84 -10.62
N CYS A 123 -12.01 6.67 -9.79
CA CYS A 123 -12.63 7.91 -10.25
C CYS A 123 -11.55 8.95 -10.53
N TYR A 124 -11.70 9.70 -11.63
CA TYR A 124 -10.87 10.86 -11.94
C TYR A 124 -11.73 12.11 -11.93
N LEU A 125 -11.33 13.10 -11.12
CA LEU A 125 -11.97 14.39 -11.02
C LEU A 125 -11.02 15.49 -11.51
N PRO A 126 -11.33 16.14 -12.64
CA PRO A 126 -10.56 17.30 -13.11
C PRO A 126 -10.58 18.43 -12.09
N MET A 127 -9.50 19.20 -12.02
CA MET A 127 -9.29 20.28 -11.05
C MET A 127 -9.24 19.83 -9.58
N SER A 128 -8.90 18.57 -9.31
CA SER A 128 -8.54 18.13 -7.96
C SER A 128 -7.21 18.78 -7.54
N TYR A 129 -7.22 19.56 -6.47
CA TYR A 129 -6.00 20.14 -5.87
C TYR A 129 -5.40 19.23 -4.79
N ARG A 130 -5.68 17.92 -4.83
CA ARG A 130 -5.13 16.96 -3.87
C ARG A 130 -3.84 16.36 -4.42
N CYS A 131 -2.76 16.47 -3.63
CA CYS A 131 -1.51 15.81 -3.94
C CYS A 131 -1.71 14.28 -3.91
N LEU A 132 -1.51 13.62 -5.05
CA LEU A 132 -1.68 12.18 -5.21
C LEU A 132 -0.86 11.39 -4.18
N LYS A 133 0.36 11.88 -3.88
CA LYS A 133 1.25 11.23 -2.91
C LYS A 133 0.65 11.20 -1.50
N ASN A 134 0.01 12.29 -1.08
CA ASN A 134 -0.63 12.40 0.23
C ASN A 134 -1.88 11.51 0.27
N SER A 135 -2.68 11.50 -0.80
CA SER A 135 -3.85 10.63 -0.88
C SER A 135 -3.47 9.14 -0.88
N PHE A 136 -2.32 8.77 -1.47
CA PHE A 136 -1.82 7.40 -1.34
C PHE A 136 -1.36 7.10 0.09
N HIS A 137 -0.73 8.04 0.80
CA HIS A 137 -0.43 7.86 2.22
C HIS A 137 -1.70 7.62 3.06
N GLU A 138 -2.76 8.41 2.86
CA GLU A 138 -4.07 8.19 3.48
C GLU A 138 -4.64 6.79 3.15
N MET A 139 -4.44 6.31 1.92
CA MET A 139 -4.80 4.94 1.53
C MET A 139 -4.00 3.88 2.31
N THR A 140 -2.71 4.12 2.58
CA THR A 140 -1.93 3.19 3.42
C THR A 140 -2.47 3.11 4.84
N GLU A 141 -2.97 4.22 5.41
CA GLU A 141 -3.64 4.17 6.71
C GLU A 141 -4.91 3.33 6.68
N PHE A 142 -5.65 3.38 5.56
CA PHE A 142 -6.82 2.53 5.38
C PHE A 142 -6.44 1.05 5.35
N PHE A 143 -5.37 0.67 4.64
CA PHE A 143 -4.88 -0.71 4.63
C PHE A 143 -4.52 -1.18 6.03
N VAL A 144 -3.79 -0.35 6.78
CA VAL A 144 -3.44 -0.62 8.17
C VAL A 144 -4.68 -0.84 9.04
N LYS A 145 -5.69 0.04 8.93
CA LYS A 145 -6.93 -0.04 9.73
C LYS A 145 -7.73 -1.31 9.44
N LYS A 146 -7.65 -1.85 8.22
CA LYS A 146 -8.44 -2.99 7.75
C LYS A 146 -7.63 -4.28 7.60
N LEU A 147 -6.36 -4.28 8.00
CA LEU A 147 -5.44 -5.38 7.81
C LEU A 147 -5.86 -6.64 8.59
N ASP A 148 -5.71 -7.82 7.97
CA ASP A 148 -5.74 -9.08 8.70
C ASP A 148 -4.42 -9.28 9.46
N TYR A 149 -4.46 -9.12 10.78
CA TYR A 149 -3.29 -9.29 11.65
C TYR A 149 -2.78 -10.74 11.74
N ARG A 150 -3.48 -11.70 11.12
CA ARG A 150 -2.98 -13.08 10.97
C ARG A 150 -2.01 -13.21 9.80
N ASP A 151 -2.09 -12.31 8.82
CA ASP A 151 -1.21 -12.29 7.66
C ASP A 151 0.07 -11.49 7.98
N THR A 152 1.12 -12.22 8.32
CA THR A 152 2.43 -11.62 8.63
C THR A 152 3.03 -10.87 7.46
N GLU A 153 2.85 -11.37 6.23
CA GLU A 153 3.41 -10.72 5.04
C GLU A 153 2.61 -9.47 4.67
N GLY A 154 1.30 -9.48 4.92
CA GLY A 154 0.43 -8.29 4.79
C GLY A 154 0.81 -7.19 5.75
N ILE A 155 1.10 -7.55 7.02
CA ILE A 155 1.67 -6.64 8.01
C ILE A 155 2.96 -5.99 7.53
N PHE A 156 3.90 -6.79 7.00
CA PHE A 156 5.16 -6.24 6.51
C PHE A 156 4.96 -5.28 5.34
N LEU A 157 4.15 -5.67 4.35
CA LEU A 157 3.89 -4.85 3.17
C LEU A 157 3.19 -3.53 3.55
N ALA A 158 2.13 -3.59 4.36
CA ALA A 158 1.41 -2.40 4.81
C ALA A 158 2.32 -1.45 5.59
N TYR A 159 3.18 -1.98 6.46
CA TYR A 159 4.15 -1.18 7.21
C TYR A 159 5.18 -0.51 6.31
N ILE A 160 5.79 -1.26 5.37
CA ILE A 160 6.81 -0.71 4.45
C ILE A 160 6.21 0.40 3.60
N LEU A 161 4.99 0.21 3.07
CA LEU A 161 4.28 1.23 2.30
C LEU A 161 3.97 2.46 3.15
N HIS A 162 3.40 2.26 4.34
CA HIS A 162 3.03 3.37 5.22
C HIS A 162 4.25 4.20 5.63
N ARG A 163 5.34 3.54 6.02
CA ARG A 163 6.59 4.22 6.40
C ARG A 163 7.25 4.95 5.23
N SER A 164 7.29 4.32 4.06
CA SER A 164 7.93 4.91 2.89
C SER A 164 7.16 6.12 2.36
N THR A 165 5.83 6.13 2.52
CA THR A 165 4.97 7.23 2.10
C THR A 165 4.96 8.43 3.06
N LEU A 166 5.60 8.32 4.23
CA LEU A 166 5.90 9.48 5.09
C LEU A 166 6.99 10.40 4.50
N GLN A 167 7.79 9.90 3.56
CA GLN A 167 8.80 10.69 2.88
C GLN A 167 8.14 11.57 1.80
N GLU A 168 8.61 12.81 1.62
CA GLU A 168 8.07 13.71 0.58
C GLU A 168 8.27 13.16 -0.85
N GLU A 169 9.33 12.37 -1.03
CA GLU A 169 9.67 11.71 -2.29
C GLU A 169 9.78 10.20 -2.07
N TYR A 170 8.96 9.45 -2.80
CA TYR A 170 8.99 8.00 -2.82
C TYR A 170 8.63 7.47 -4.22
N ASP A 171 9.10 6.25 -4.51
CA ASP A 171 8.74 5.50 -5.70
C ASP A 171 8.12 4.16 -5.30
N LEU A 172 6.81 4.01 -5.57
CA LEU A 172 6.07 2.81 -5.24
C LEU A 172 6.60 1.56 -5.94
N ARG A 173 7.11 1.69 -7.18
CA ARG A 173 7.67 0.53 -7.90
C ARG A 173 8.91 0.01 -7.19
N ALA A 174 9.83 0.92 -6.86
CA ALA A 174 11.05 0.57 -6.16
C ALA A 174 10.75 -0.08 -4.79
N ILE A 175 9.75 0.45 -4.06
CA ILE A 175 9.32 -0.11 -2.76
C ILE A 175 8.78 -1.53 -2.91
N LEU A 176 7.93 -1.79 -3.91
CA LEU A 176 7.38 -3.12 -4.16
C LEU A 176 8.46 -4.11 -4.60
N ASP A 177 9.38 -3.71 -5.47
CA ASP A 177 10.49 -4.54 -5.95
C ASP A 177 11.44 -4.94 -4.81
N GLU A 178 11.71 -4.00 -3.89
CA GLU A 178 12.48 -4.26 -2.67
C GLU A 178 11.77 -5.27 -1.78
N TYR A 179 10.47 -5.07 -1.50
CA TYR A 179 9.67 -6.01 -0.71
C TYR A 179 9.69 -7.44 -1.30
N ILE A 180 9.44 -7.58 -2.61
CA ILE A 180 9.44 -8.89 -3.29
C ILE A 180 10.82 -9.56 -3.19
N SER A 181 11.89 -8.78 -3.35
CA SER A 181 13.26 -9.28 -3.26
C SER A 181 13.59 -9.78 -1.85
N GLU A 182 13.14 -9.07 -0.82
CA GLU A 182 13.33 -9.50 0.56
C GLU A 182 12.50 -10.72 0.93
N GLU A 183 11.26 -10.79 0.45
CA GLU A 183 10.38 -11.94 0.67
C GLU A 183 11.00 -13.23 0.10
N LYS A 184 11.57 -13.15 -1.11
CA LYS A 184 12.31 -14.27 -1.71
C LYS A 184 13.47 -14.72 -0.84
N LYS A 185 14.29 -13.79 -0.35
CA LYS A 185 15.41 -14.10 0.57
C LYS A 185 14.92 -14.77 1.86
N ARG A 186 13.85 -14.26 2.47
CA ARG A 186 13.26 -14.87 3.69
C ARG A 186 12.81 -16.31 3.45
N ARG A 187 12.18 -16.56 2.30
CA ARG A 187 11.70 -17.89 1.90
C ARG A 187 12.86 -18.85 1.61
N GLU A 188 13.96 -18.36 1.07
CA GLU A 188 15.20 -19.14 0.85
C GLU A 188 15.90 -19.49 2.17
N GLU A 189 16.01 -18.55 3.11
CA GLU A 189 16.59 -18.78 4.44
C GLU A 189 15.80 -19.80 5.28
N GLN A 190 14.48 -19.86 5.12
CA GLN A 190 13.63 -20.84 5.78
C GLN A 190 13.88 -22.25 5.24
N LYS A 191 13.94 -22.41 3.91
CA LYS A 191 14.23 -23.70 3.27
C LYS A 191 15.60 -24.23 3.68
N GLN A 192 16.63 -23.37 3.72
CA GLN A 192 17.97 -23.78 4.15
C GLN A 192 18.00 -24.25 5.62
N LYS A 193 17.16 -23.72 6.51
CA LYS A 193 17.07 -24.16 7.91
C LYS A 193 16.34 -25.49 8.06
N GLU A 194 15.31 -25.72 7.26
CA GLU A 194 14.59 -26.99 7.23
C GLU A 194 15.48 -28.12 6.71
N ASP A 195 16.26 -27.88 5.65
CA ASP A 195 17.22 -28.84 5.08
C ASP A 195 18.35 -29.21 6.08
N ILE A 196 18.76 -28.30 6.97
CA ILE A 196 19.75 -28.58 8.02
C ILE A 196 19.14 -29.41 9.16
N SER A 197 17.83 -29.28 9.40
CA SER A 197 17.14 -30.03 10.47
C SER A 197 16.81 -31.48 10.08
N ASP A 198 16.58 -31.76 8.80
CA ASP A 198 16.25 -33.10 8.29
C ASP A 198 17.50 -33.96 7.98
N GLY A 199 18.69 -33.35 8.03
CA GLY A 199 19.98 -34.02 7.79
C GLY A 199 20.69 -34.62 9.01
N THR A 200 20.11 -34.55 10.21
CA THR A 200 20.76 -35.05 11.44
C THR A 200 19.98 -36.21 12.09
N ILE A 201 19.86 -37.32 11.36
CA ILE A 201 19.76 -38.66 11.97
C ILE A 201 21.08 -39.37 11.66
N PHE A 202 22.04 -39.21 12.55
CA PHE A 202 23.16 -40.16 12.66
C PHE A 202 23.00 -40.84 14.02
N THR A 203 22.39 -42.02 14.01
CA THR A 203 22.44 -42.97 15.12
C THR A 203 23.87 -43.46 15.25
N VAL A 204 24.57 -43.07 16.31
CA VAL A 204 25.62 -43.89 16.89
C VAL A 204 25.45 -43.79 18.41
N GLU A 205 24.89 -44.85 18.98
CA GLU A 205 25.12 -45.20 20.37
C GLU A 205 26.64 -45.43 20.53
N ASP A 206 27.30 -44.64 21.37
CA ASP A 206 27.80 -45.10 22.68
C ASP A 206 29.09 -44.36 23.11
N GLU A 207 29.10 -44.02 24.40
CA GLU A 207 30.20 -43.63 25.30
C GLU A 207 31.15 -42.45 24.96
N GLY A 208 31.11 -41.43 25.83
CA GLY A 208 32.26 -40.55 26.09
C GLY A 208 31.89 -39.07 26.31
N GLU A 209 31.89 -38.65 27.57
CA GLU A 209 31.89 -37.24 27.98
C GLU A 209 33.03 -36.45 27.30
N GLU A 210 32.73 -35.30 26.70
CA GLU A 210 33.47 -34.04 26.91
C GLU A 210 32.80 -32.88 26.16
N ALA A 211 32.44 -31.84 26.91
CA ALA A 211 31.93 -30.59 26.38
C ALA A 211 33.05 -29.85 25.65
N VAL A 212 32.87 -29.58 24.35
CA VAL A 212 33.75 -28.67 23.60
C VAL A 212 32.92 -27.54 23.01
N GLU A 213 32.99 -26.38 23.68
CA GLU A 213 32.58 -25.09 23.16
C GLU A 213 33.29 -24.80 21.83
N LYS A 214 32.55 -24.72 20.73
CA LYS A 214 33.08 -24.15 19.48
C LYS A 214 32.88 -22.63 19.48
N ILE A 215 33.86 -21.96 20.06
CA ILE A 215 34.12 -20.52 19.88
C ILE A 215 34.56 -20.32 18.42
N TYR A 216 33.75 -19.66 17.60
CA TYR A 216 34.21 -19.16 16.30
C TYR A 216 35.16 -17.98 16.55
N THR A 217 36.45 -18.18 16.28
CA THR A 217 37.46 -17.13 16.33
C THR A 217 37.34 -16.26 15.06
N VAL A 218 36.88 -15.02 15.25
CA VAL A 218 36.95 -13.96 14.24
C VAL A 218 38.42 -13.54 14.13
N ARG A 219 39.00 -13.68 12.93
CA ARG A 219 40.31 -13.10 12.62
C ARG A 219 40.13 -11.59 12.41
N PRO A 220 40.82 -10.72 13.15
CA PRO A 220 40.86 -9.30 12.83
C PRO A 220 41.76 -9.12 11.60
N ASP A 221 41.32 -8.32 10.63
CA ASP A 221 42.08 -7.74 9.50
C ASP A 221 41.46 -8.00 8.11
N ASP A 222 40.17 -7.67 7.95
CA ASP A 222 39.57 -7.46 6.63
C ASP A 222 38.99 -6.03 6.56
N PRO A 223 39.67 -5.05 5.93
CA PRO A 223 39.28 -3.64 5.98
C PRO A 223 38.26 -3.25 4.90
N SER A 224 37.45 -4.18 4.38
CA SER A 224 36.40 -3.88 3.39
C SER A 224 34.99 -3.73 3.99
N ALA A 225 34.82 -3.82 5.30
CA ALA A 225 33.55 -3.53 5.95
C ALA A 225 33.39 -2.02 6.20
N MET A 226 33.33 -1.21 5.15
CA MET A 226 32.63 0.07 5.26
C MET A 226 31.17 -0.27 5.50
N GLU A 227 30.73 -0.04 6.74
CA GLU A 227 29.35 -0.12 7.17
C GLU A 227 28.45 0.68 6.21
N GLU A 228 27.83 -0.02 5.26
CA GLU A 228 26.48 0.33 4.90
C GLU A 228 25.66 0.15 6.18
N LYS A 229 25.44 1.26 6.90
CA LYS A 229 24.48 1.34 7.98
C LYS A 229 23.15 0.84 7.44
N LYS A 230 22.88 -0.45 7.60
CA LYS A 230 21.67 -1.11 7.14
C LYS A 230 20.50 -0.37 7.78
N ARG A 231 19.79 0.39 6.96
CA ARG A 231 18.57 1.16 7.24
C ARG A 231 17.44 0.34 7.90
N TYR A 232 17.68 -0.97 8.09
CA TYR A 232 16.76 -2.05 8.41
C TYR A 232 16.98 -2.69 9.80
N GLY A 233 17.77 -2.06 10.68
CA GLY A 233 17.76 -2.41 12.11
C GLY A 233 16.34 -2.52 12.72
N PRO A 234 15.42 -1.59 12.43
CA PRO A 234 14.06 -1.62 13.00
C PRO A 234 13.18 -2.74 12.43
N ILE A 235 13.29 -3.04 11.14
CA ILE A 235 12.49 -4.08 10.47
C ILE A 235 12.87 -5.47 10.98
N ARG A 236 14.17 -5.75 11.21
CA ARG A 236 14.59 -7.01 11.87
C ARG A 236 14.05 -7.16 13.29
N LYS A 237 13.96 -6.08 14.06
CA LYS A 237 13.38 -6.09 15.43
C LYS A 237 11.88 -6.35 15.39
N MET A 238 11.17 -5.71 14.46
CA MET A 238 9.75 -5.91 14.19
C MET A 238 9.44 -7.37 13.82
N ILE A 239 10.23 -7.95 12.90
CA ILE A 239 10.15 -9.35 12.48
C ILE A 239 10.29 -10.29 13.68
N GLY A 240 11.23 -10.04 14.59
CA GLY A 240 11.41 -10.84 15.80
C GLY A 240 10.22 -10.79 16.77
N LYS A 241 9.54 -9.64 16.88
CA LYS A 241 8.39 -9.46 17.77
C LYS A 241 7.12 -10.10 17.21
N ILE A 242 6.84 -9.95 15.92
CA ILE A 242 5.75 -10.68 15.23
C ILE A 242 5.94 -12.19 15.45
N ARG A 243 7.16 -12.70 15.24
CA ARG A 243 7.47 -14.13 15.37
C ARG A 243 7.35 -14.66 16.80
N THR A 244 7.46 -13.81 17.81
CA THR A 244 7.38 -14.20 19.23
C THR A 244 5.99 -13.98 19.84
N GLY A 245 5.02 -13.47 19.08
CA GLY A 245 3.66 -13.18 19.57
C GLY A 245 3.60 -12.08 20.63
N ARG A 246 4.71 -11.38 20.91
CA ARG A 246 4.77 -10.20 21.78
C ARG A 246 4.44 -8.94 20.97
N TRP A 247 3.30 -8.95 20.33
CA TRP A 247 2.80 -7.82 19.54
C TRP A 247 1.61 -7.19 20.28
N GLY A 248 1.64 -5.86 20.40
CA GLY A 248 0.60 -5.03 21.04
C GLY A 248 -0.15 -4.15 20.04
N ASN A 249 -0.22 -2.84 20.29
CA ASN A 249 -0.93 -1.90 19.42
C ASN A 249 -0.08 -1.45 18.21
N TRP A 250 -0.72 -1.10 17.09
CA TRP A 250 -0.07 -0.57 15.89
C TRP A 250 0.70 0.74 16.15
N GLN A 251 0.16 1.62 17.01
CA GLN A 251 0.90 2.82 17.43
C GLN A 251 2.18 2.48 18.20
N ASP A 252 2.20 1.44 19.03
CA ASP A 252 3.39 1.04 19.80
C ASP A 252 4.49 0.52 18.86
N LEU A 253 4.08 -0.21 17.82
CA LEU A 253 4.96 -0.72 16.78
C LEU A 253 5.66 0.40 16.01
N ILE A 254 4.93 1.43 15.59
CA ILE A 254 5.51 2.59 14.89
C ILE A 254 6.41 3.38 15.86
N THR A 255 5.92 3.66 17.08
CA THR A 255 6.62 4.50 18.07
C THR A 255 7.96 3.88 18.53
N GLU A 256 8.01 2.56 18.73
CA GLU A 256 9.25 1.87 19.14
C GLU A 256 10.24 1.67 17.98
N ILE A 257 9.75 1.62 16.74
CA ILE A 257 10.59 1.46 15.55
C ILE A 257 11.23 2.79 15.16
N ASP A 258 10.47 3.88 15.21
CA ASP A 258 10.94 5.20 14.83
C ASP A 258 11.80 5.86 15.90
N GLY A 259 11.88 5.28 17.11
CA GLY A 259 12.84 5.68 18.14
C GLY A 259 12.78 7.18 18.39
N GLN A 260 11.62 7.69 18.81
CA GLN A 260 11.63 9.01 19.42
C GLN A 260 12.34 8.90 20.76
N ASP A 261 13.54 9.49 20.81
CA ASP A 261 14.03 10.19 21.99
C ASP A 261 12.95 11.23 22.37
N ILE A 262 11.93 10.81 23.12
CA ILE A 262 11.09 11.74 23.87
C ILE A 262 11.83 12.03 25.18
N ASP A 263 12.98 12.71 25.07
CA ASP A 263 13.62 13.34 26.20
C ASP A 263 14.16 14.72 25.79
N GLY A 264 13.51 15.76 26.32
CA GLY A 264 13.97 17.15 26.36
C GLY A 264 13.27 18.07 25.35
N HIS A 265 12.44 19.04 25.74
CA HIS A 265 12.28 19.71 27.03
C HIS A 265 10.89 20.36 27.14
N LEU A 266 10.47 20.48 28.40
CA LEU A 266 9.64 21.54 29.00
C LEU A 266 9.42 22.81 28.16
#